data_AF-A0A930BS69-F1
#
_entry.id   AF-A0A930BS69-F1
#
_cell.length_a   1.000
_cell.length_b   1.000
_cell.length_c   1.000
_cell.angle_alpha   90.00
_cell.angle_beta   90.00
_cell.angle_gamma   90.00
#
_symmetry.space_group_name_H-M   'P 1'
#
loop_
_entity.id
_entity.type
_entity.pdbx_description
1 polymer ?
#
loop_
_entity_poly.entity_id
_entity_poly.type
_entity_poly.pdbx_seq_one_letter_code
_entity_poly.pdbx_strand_id
1 'polypeptide(L)'
;MSATNDSADLEALFESIASDYAPPPATPAPAPAPEPAAAANADSDDLQALFDSIAAETVTPQTQAEPANIQPDAAETASGGEEWPKQEAVFNRIGHMARALHDTLGQLGYDKLLEQTVSALPDAKDRLAYVANLTEQAACRVLNATDIAGPLVDEIESSSSALAARWDKAFANQLGVAEFKQLAEETRAHLKDHIPAKTRATHAQLTEIMMAQDFQDLTGQVIKKVVALAQELEAGLMGVLLEVVPETKRTGEVASLMNGPVVNAEG
;
A
#
# COMPACT_ATOMS: atom_id res chain seq x y z
N MET A 1 -34.73 -14.72 18.35
CA MET A 1 -35.26 -13.93 17.23
C MET A 1 -34.76 -12.51 17.39
N SER A 2 -34.41 -11.85 16.27
CA SER A 2 -33.84 -10.50 16.12
C SER A 2 -32.31 -10.40 16.16
N ALA A 3 -31.69 -10.68 15.01
CA ALA A 3 -30.35 -10.19 14.66
C ALA A 3 -30.14 -10.14 13.12
N THR A 4 -31.20 -9.85 12.34
CA THR A 4 -31.14 -9.96 10.85
C THR A 4 -31.75 -8.74 10.14
N ASN A 5 -32.07 -7.65 10.86
CA ASN A 5 -32.80 -6.51 10.28
C ASN A 5 -31.95 -5.24 10.09
N ASP A 6 -30.71 -5.19 10.61
CA ASP A 6 -29.90 -3.95 10.56
C ASP A 6 -29.10 -3.78 9.25
N SER A 7 -28.87 -4.85 8.48
CA SER A 7 -28.07 -4.76 7.24
C SER A 7 -28.83 -4.07 6.09
N ALA A 8 -30.12 -4.37 5.95
CA ALA A 8 -30.96 -3.81 4.89
C ALA A 8 -31.23 -2.30 5.08
N ASP A 9 -31.39 -1.86 6.33
CA ASP A 9 -31.59 -0.44 6.66
C ASP A 9 -30.31 0.38 6.42
N LEU A 10 -29.13 -0.22 6.59
CA LEU A 10 -27.84 0.41 6.28
C LEU A 10 -27.60 0.50 4.78
N GLU A 11 -27.91 -0.54 4.00
CA GLU A 11 -27.82 -0.50 2.54
C GLU A 11 -28.73 0.58 1.94
N ALA A 12 -29.96 0.72 2.45
CA ALA A 12 -30.89 1.76 2.02
C ALA A 12 -30.36 3.18 2.33
N LEU A 13 -29.66 3.37 3.45
CA LEU A 13 -29.02 4.64 3.79
C LEU A 13 -27.84 4.97 2.87
N PHE A 14 -27.03 3.96 2.50
CA PHE A 14 -25.91 4.15 1.58
C PHE A 14 -26.39 4.47 0.16
N GLU A 15 -27.46 3.82 -0.32
CA GLU A 15 -28.02 4.08 -1.64
C GLU A 15 -28.71 5.46 -1.71
N SER A 16 -29.35 5.88 -0.61
CA SER A 16 -29.90 7.23 -0.48
C SER A 16 -28.81 8.31 -0.58
N ILE A 17 -27.65 8.11 0.07
CA ILE A 17 -26.54 9.08 0.05
C ILE A 17 -25.85 9.11 -1.33
N ALA A 18 -25.74 7.96 -2.01
CA ALA A 18 -25.20 7.89 -3.36
C ALA A 18 -26.10 8.59 -4.40
N SER A 19 -27.42 8.55 -4.20
CA SER A 19 -28.39 9.17 -5.11
C SER A 19 -28.45 10.70 -5.02
N ASP A 20 -28.10 11.29 -3.87
CA ASP A 20 -28.07 12.75 -3.66
C ASP A 20 -26.73 13.41 -4.06
N TYR A 21 -25.71 12.62 -4.44
CA TYR A 21 -24.42 13.15 -4.85
C TYR A 21 -24.41 13.55 -6.34
N ALA A 22 -24.61 14.84 -6.61
CA ALA A 22 -24.36 15.44 -7.92
C ALA A 22 -22.94 16.03 -7.96
N PRO A 23 -22.00 15.49 -8.77
CA PRO A 23 -20.65 16.04 -8.87
C PRO A 23 -20.69 17.44 -9.51
N PRO A 24 -19.89 18.41 -9.01
CA PRO A 24 -19.78 19.72 -9.65
C PRO A 24 -19.14 19.59 -11.05
N PRO A 25 -19.44 20.50 -11.99
CA PRO A 25 -18.91 20.43 -13.35
C PRO A 25 -17.38 20.50 -13.35
N ALA A 26 -16.75 19.62 -14.14
CA ALA A 26 -15.31 19.50 -14.27
C ALA A 26 -14.67 20.84 -14.68
N THR A 27 -13.82 21.39 -13.81
CA THR A 27 -12.89 22.46 -14.16
C THR A 27 -11.85 21.92 -15.16
N PRO A 28 -11.47 22.70 -16.19
CA PRO A 28 -10.48 22.27 -17.17
C PRO A 28 -9.14 21.94 -16.50
N ALA A 29 -8.52 20.85 -16.97
CA ALA A 29 -7.27 20.32 -16.44
C ALA A 29 -6.17 21.40 -16.36
N PRO A 30 -5.40 21.48 -15.25
CA PRO A 30 -4.22 22.33 -15.21
C PRO A 30 -3.18 21.82 -16.22
N ALA A 31 -2.52 22.75 -16.91
CA ALA A 31 -1.44 22.49 -17.84
C ALA A 31 -0.29 21.69 -17.17
N PRO A 32 0.44 20.85 -17.93
CA PRO A 32 1.54 20.06 -17.38
C PRO A 32 2.62 20.97 -16.78
N ALA A 33 2.95 20.74 -15.51
CA ALA A 33 4.07 21.38 -14.83
C ALA A 33 5.41 20.93 -15.45
N PRO A 34 6.44 21.81 -15.48
CA PRO A 34 7.71 21.52 -16.12
C PRO A 34 8.50 20.43 -15.36
N GLU A 35 9.24 19.62 -16.13
CA GLU A 35 10.16 18.58 -15.63
C GLU A 35 11.14 19.13 -14.59
N PRO A 36 11.43 18.40 -13.49
CA PRO A 36 12.46 18.80 -12.56
C PRO A 36 13.84 18.65 -13.21
N ALA A 37 14.59 19.75 -13.19
CA ALA A 37 15.97 19.81 -13.61
C ALA A 37 16.86 18.85 -12.81
N ALA A 38 17.80 18.25 -13.51
CA ALA A 38 18.86 17.36 -13.06
C ALA A 38 19.49 17.73 -11.72
N ALA A 39 19.24 16.93 -10.69
CA ALA A 39 20.08 16.80 -9.51
C ALA A 39 19.78 15.47 -8.78
N ALA A 40 20.47 14.39 -9.18
CA ALA A 40 20.88 13.25 -8.33
C ALA A 40 21.32 12.05 -9.20
N ASN A 41 22.42 12.20 -9.94
CA ASN A 41 23.14 11.07 -10.56
C ASN A 41 24.30 10.57 -9.66
N ALA A 42 24.38 11.02 -8.40
CA ALA A 42 25.50 10.70 -7.52
C ALA A 42 25.35 9.35 -6.80
N ASP A 43 24.14 8.93 -6.43
CA ASP A 43 23.93 7.67 -5.69
C ASP A 43 24.02 6.42 -6.57
N SER A 44 23.86 6.54 -7.90
CA SER A 44 23.95 5.39 -8.82
C SER A 44 25.38 4.96 -9.11
N ASP A 45 26.33 5.91 -9.13
CA ASP A 45 27.74 5.61 -9.45
C ASP A 45 28.45 4.96 -8.25
N ASP A 46 28.13 5.37 -7.02
CA ASP A 46 28.70 4.79 -5.80
C ASP A 46 28.24 3.33 -5.59
N LEU A 47 26.99 3.00 -5.95
CA LEU A 47 26.49 1.63 -5.91
C LEU A 47 27.15 0.74 -6.98
N GLN A 48 27.42 1.30 -8.17
CA GLN A 48 28.12 0.59 -9.24
C GLN A 48 29.58 0.26 -8.84
N ALA A 49 30.26 1.20 -8.16
CA ALA A 49 31.62 0.99 -7.67
C ALA A 49 31.71 -0.08 -6.56
N LEU A 50 30.69 -0.17 -5.70
CA LEU A 50 30.60 -1.23 -4.69
C LEU A 50 30.38 -2.61 -5.32
N PHE A 51 29.58 -2.69 -6.38
CA PHE A 51 29.38 -3.94 -7.13
C PHE A 51 30.66 -4.42 -7.83
N ASP A 52 31.41 -3.52 -8.45
CA ASP A 52 32.69 -3.86 -9.10
C ASP A 52 33.77 -4.31 -8.09
N SER A 53 33.78 -3.73 -6.87
CA SER A 53 34.70 -4.14 -5.80
C SER A 53 34.44 -5.56 -5.32
N ILE A 54 33.18 -5.99 -5.21
CA ILE A 54 32.81 -7.35 -4.78
C ILE A 54 33.13 -8.37 -5.87
N ALA A 55 32.96 -8.00 -7.15
CA ALA A 55 33.35 -8.84 -8.28
C ALA A 55 34.88 -9.06 -8.33
N ALA A 56 35.67 -8.04 -8.00
CA ALA A 56 37.13 -8.15 -7.96
C ALA A 56 37.66 -9.03 -6.81
N GLU A 57 36.94 -9.10 -5.68
CA GLU A 57 37.34 -9.91 -4.52
C GLU A 57 37.10 -11.42 -4.69
N THR A 58 36.35 -11.84 -5.72
CA THR A 58 36.01 -13.25 -5.98
C THR A 58 36.89 -13.94 -7.02
N VAL A 59 37.90 -13.26 -7.58
CA VAL A 59 38.82 -13.83 -8.58
C VAL A 59 40.16 -14.22 -7.92
N THR A 60 40.24 -15.43 -7.38
CA THR A 60 41.53 -16.04 -7.00
C THR A 60 42.40 -16.32 -8.24
N PRO A 61 43.73 -16.12 -8.19
CA PRO A 61 44.60 -16.22 -9.35
C PRO A 61 44.85 -17.67 -9.78
N GLN A 62 44.56 -17.97 -11.05
CA GLN A 62 44.97 -19.19 -11.73
C GLN A 62 46.51 -19.24 -11.85
N THR A 63 47.14 -20.26 -11.25
CA THR A 63 48.55 -20.57 -11.46
C THR A 63 48.71 -21.47 -12.69
N GLN A 64 49.63 -21.08 -13.55
CA GLN A 64 50.07 -21.71 -14.80
C GLN A 64 50.57 -23.14 -14.60
N ALA A 65 50.29 -24.03 -15.55
CA ALA A 65 50.76 -25.41 -15.59
C ALA A 65 51.79 -25.62 -16.71
N GLU A 66 52.99 -26.09 -16.37
CA GLU A 66 53.88 -26.90 -17.22
C GLU A 66 54.97 -27.58 -16.33
N PRO A 67 55.65 -28.66 -16.78
CA PRO A 67 55.37 -30.01 -16.27
C PRO A 67 56.56 -30.64 -15.51
N ALA A 68 56.29 -31.45 -14.47
CA ALA A 68 57.30 -32.37 -13.95
C ALA A 68 56.68 -33.60 -13.25
N ASN A 69 56.87 -34.73 -13.93
CA ASN A 69 57.18 -36.05 -13.40
C ASN A 69 56.11 -36.81 -12.58
N ILE A 70 55.49 -37.79 -13.25
CA ILE A 70 54.68 -38.85 -12.62
C ILE A 70 55.60 -40.05 -12.35
N GLN A 71 55.71 -40.45 -11.09
CA GLN A 71 56.06 -41.82 -10.70
C GLN A 71 55.10 -42.25 -9.58
N PRO A 72 54.47 -43.44 -9.66
CA PRO A 72 53.40 -43.82 -8.75
C PRO A 72 53.97 -44.52 -7.52
N ASP A 73 53.40 -44.28 -6.34
CA ASP A 73 53.35 -45.32 -5.33
C ASP A 73 52.10 -45.21 -4.46
N ALA A 74 51.73 -46.37 -3.96
CA ALA A 74 50.41 -46.82 -3.61
C ALA A 74 49.81 -46.22 -2.33
N ALA A 75 48.47 -46.19 -2.36
CA ALA A 75 47.56 -46.51 -1.28
C ALA A 75 47.59 -45.64 -0.01
N GLU A 76 46.60 -44.77 0.11
CA GLU A 76 45.73 -44.78 1.29
C GLU A 76 44.36 -44.18 0.93
N THR A 77 43.35 -45.04 1.02
CA THR A 77 41.93 -44.71 0.90
C THR A 77 41.51 -43.78 2.04
N ALA A 78 41.08 -42.57 1.71
CA ALA A 78 40.23 -41.75 2.56
C ALA A 78 39.05 -41.23 1.73
N SER A 79 37.87 -41.66 2.16
CA SER A 79 36.53 -41.34 1.69
C SER A 79 36.24 -39.84 1.58
N GLY A 80 35.58 -39.41 0.50
CA GLY A 80 34.97 -38.08 0.42
C GLY A 80 34.55 -37.55 -0.95
N GLY A 81 34.61 -38.33 -2.04
CA GLY A 81 34.43 -37.82 -3.41
C GLY A 81 33.13 -38.18 -4.16
N GLU A 82 32.18 -38.90 -3.57
CA GLU A 82 31.06 -39.50 -4.34
C GLU A 82 29.74 -38.70 -4.35
N GLU A 83 29.69 -37.53 -3.70
CA GLU A 83 28.43 -36.78 -3.54
C GLU A 83 28.15 -35.77 -4.67
N TRP A 84 29.20 -35.29 -5.35
CA TRP A 84 29.10 -34.37 -6.49
C TRP A 84 28.50 -34.92 -7.80
N PRO A 85 28.81 -36.15 -8.27
CA PRO A 85 28.27 -36.63 -9.56
C PRO A 85 26.76 -36.89 -9.51
N LYS A 86 26.21 -37.19 -8.33
CA LYS A 86 24.76 -37.32 -8.12
C LYS A 86 24.08 -35.96 -8.13
N GLN A 87 24.67 -34.95 -7.50
CA GLN A 87 24.19 -33.57 -7.59
C GLN A 87 24.23 -33.04 -9.03
N GLU A 88 25.32 -33.26 -9.75
CA GLU A 88 25.47 -32.83 -11.14
C GLU A 88 24.48 -33.54 -12.08
N ALA A 89 24.22 -34.84 -11.87
CA ALA A 89 23.18 -35.57 -12.59
C ALA A 89 21.76 -35.04 -12.27
N VAL A 90 21.51 -34.66 -11.02
CA VAL A 90 20.24 -34.05 -10.58
C VAL A 90 20.06 -32.66 -11.18
N PHE A 91 21.08 -31.80 -11.16
CA PHE A 91 21.06 -30.48 -11.79
C PHE A 91 20.85 -30.58 -13.31
N ASN A 92 21.52 -31.51 -13.99
CA ASN A 92 21.31 -31.75 -15.42
C ASN A 92 19.89 -32.24 -15.72
N ARG A 93 19.34 -33.12 -14.88
CA ARG A 93 17.95 -33.59 -15.02
C ARG A 93 16.95 -32.46 -14.83
N ILE A 94 17.14 -31.61 -13.81
CA ILE A 94 16.33 -30.42 -13.57
C ILE A 94 16.42 -29.45 -14.74
N GLY A 95 17.64 -29.22 -15.27
CA GLY A 95 17.86 -28.38 -16.44
C GLY A 95 17.16 -28.91 -17.70
N HIS A 96 17.17 -30.23 -17.93
CA HIS A 96 16.41 -30.85 -19.03
C HIS A 96 14.89 -30.74 -18.83
N MET A 97 14.39 -30.94 -17.60
CA MET A 97 12.96 -30.79 -17.31
C MET A 97 12.50 -29.34 -17.45
N ALA A 98 13.30 -28.36 -17.02
CA ALA A 98 13.01 -26.95 -17.15
C ALA A 98 12.99 -26.50 -18.63
N ARG A 99 13.94 -26.97 -19.45
CA ARG A 99 13.93 -26.72 -20.90
C ARG A 99 12.76 -27.40 -21.59
N ALA A 100 12.45 -28.66 -21.26
CA ALA A 100 11.29 -29.34 -21.82
C ALA A 100 9.99 -28.63 -21.45
N LEU A 101 9.84 -28.16 -20.20
CA LEU A 101 8.70 -27.34 -19.77
C LEU A 101 8.63 -26.03 -20.57
N HIS A 102 9.74 -25.31 -20.70
CA HIS A 102 9.80 -24.07 -21.47
C HIS A 102 9.47 -24.29 -22.95
N ASP A 103 10.07 -25.30 -23.60
CA ASP A 103 9.79 -25.66 -24.99
C ASP A 103 8.32 -26.05 -25.17
N THR A 104 7.71 -26.75 -24.20
CA THR A 104 6.27 -27.06 -24.24
C THR A 104 5.40 -25.81 -24.06
N LEU A 105 5.73 -24.92 -23.11
CA LEU A 105 5.00 -23.65 -22.91
C LEU A 105 5.09 -22.76 -24.17
N GLY A 106 6.25 -22.74 -24.83
CA GLY A 106 6.46 -22.05 -26.09
C GLY A 106 5.69 -22.68 -27.26
N GLN A 107 5.65 -24.01 -27.35
CA GLN A 107 4.87 -24.72 -28.38
C GLN A 107 3.35 -24.56 -28.20
N LEU A 108 2.86 -24.45 -26.97
CA LEU A 108 1.46 -24.15 -26.69
C LEU A 108 1.11 -22.65 -26.82
N GLY A 109 2.10 -21.78 -27.04
CA GLY A 109 1.90 -20.34 -27.25
C GLY A 109 1.73 -19.53 -25.96
N TYR A 110 2.02 -20.10 -24.79
CA TYR A 110 1.86 -19.47 -23.48
C TYR A 110 3.03 -18.58 -23.05
N ASP A 111 4.17 -18.64 -23.75
CA ASP A 111 5.32 -17.78 -23.46
C ASP A 111 4.93 -16.30 -23.40
N LYS A 112 4.08 -15.84 -24.32
CA LYS A 112 3.60 -14.45 -24.34
C LYS A 112 2.70 -14.11 -23.14
N LEU A 113 1.84 -15.03 -22.73
CA LEU A 113 0.92 -14.82 -21.62
C LEU A 113 1.67 -14.83 -20.27
N LEU A 114 2.66 -15.70 -20.14
CA LEU A 114 3.53 -15.76 -18.97
C LEU A 114 4.46 -14.53 -18.89
N GLU A 115 5.00 -14.09 -20.03
CA GLU A 115 5.82 -12.87 -20.13
C GLU A 115 5.02 -11.60 -19.79
N GLN A 116 3.80 -11.47 -20.33
CA GLN A 116 2.88 -10.36 -19.98
C GLN A 116 2.53 -10.36 -18.48
N THR A 117 2.22 -11.53 -17.95
CA THR A 117 1.97 -11.77 -16.52
C THR A 117 3.14 -11.33 -15.64
N VAL A 118 4.36 -11.79 -15.95
CA VAL A 118 5.57 -11.46 -15.19
C VAL A 118 5.88 -9.97 -15.31
N SER A 119 5.60 -9.35 -16.47
CA SER A 119 5.76 -7.91 -16.68
C SER A 119 4.71 -7.06 -15.94
N ALA A 120 3.55 -7.63 -15.59
CA ALA A 120 2.45 -6.93 -14.93
C ALA A 120 2.59 -6.89 -13.39
N LEU A 121 3.31 -7.85 -12.80
CA LEU A 121 3.56 -7.93 -11.36
C LEU A 121 4.27 -6.68 -10.77
N PRO A 122 5.34 -6.15 -11.40
CA PRO A 122 5.98 -4.92 -10.93
C PRO A 122 5.02 -3.73 -10.89
N ASP A 123 4.18 -3.54 -11.92
CA ASP A 123 3.18 -2.47 -11.96
C ASP A 123 2.16 -2.61 -10.82
N ALA A 124 1.68 -3.83 -10.55
CA ALA A 124 0.79 -4.07 -9.41
C ALA A 124 1.45 -3.77 -8.07
N LYS A 125 2.73 -4.11 -7.90
CA LYS A 125 3.51 -3.79 -6.70
C LYS A 125 3.63 -2.28 -6.50
N ASP A 126 3.98 -1.55 -7.56
CA ASP A 126 4.16 -0.11 -7.52
C ASP A 126 2.83 0.61 -7.22
N ARG A 127 1.73 0.11 -7.79
CA ARG A 127 0.37 0.56 -7.47
C ARG A 127 0.00 0.35 -6.01
N LEU A 128 0.28 -0.82 -5.45
CA LEU A 128 0.01 -1.09 -4.03
C LEU A 128 0.90 -0.26 -3.10
N ALA A 129 2.17 -0.04 -3.47
CA ALA A 129 3.06 0.85 -2.75
C ALA A 129 2.56 2.31 -2.78
N TYR A 130 2.07 2.77 -3.93
CA TYR A 130 1.43 4.08 -4.06
C TYR A 130 0.20 4.20 -3.14
N VAL A 131 -0.65 3.17 -3.09
CA VAL A 131 -1.81 3.13 -2.18
C VAL A 131 -1.36 3.23 -0.72
N ALA A 132 -0.35 2.45 -0.31
CA ALA A 132 0.17 2.48 1.05
C ALA A 132 0.65 3.89 1.44
N ASN A 133 1.44 4.53 0.58
CA ASN A 133 1.95 5.87 0.81
C ASN A 133 0.81 6.92 0.88
N LEU A 134 -0.16 6.87 -0.04
CA LEU A 134 -1.29 7.79 -0.02
C LEU A 134 -2.14 7.64 1.24
N THR A 135 -2.31 6.41 1.72
CA THR A 135 -3.06 6.11 2.95
C THR A 135 -2.31 6.62 4.19
N GLU A 136 -0.99 6.48 4.23
CA GLU A 136 -0.14 7.03 5.29
C GLU A 136 -0.24 8.57 5.34
N GLN A 137 -0.11 9.22 4.19
CA GLN A 137 -0.23 10.68 4.10
C GLN A 137 -1.61 11.19 4.56
N ALA A 138 -2.68 10.52 4.14
CA ALA A 138 -4.04 10.86 4.57
C ALA A 138 -4.20 10.72 6.09
N ALA A 139 -3.72 9.60 6.65
CA ALA A 139 -3.75 9.38 8.09
C ALA A 139 -2.97 10.46 8.86
N CYS A 140 -1.77 10.81 8.39
CA CYS A 140 -0.97 11.88 8.98
C CYS A 140 -1.69 13.24 8.92
N ARG A 141 -2.32 13.60 7.79
CA ARG A 141 -3.09 14.85 7.67
C ARG A 141 -4.26 14.90 8.64
N VAL A 142 -5.03 13.80 8.75
CA VAL A 142 -6.17 13.71 9.68
C VAL A 142 -5.73 13.81 11.15
N LEU A 143 -4.64 13.12 11.52
CA LEU A 143 -4.09 13.18 12.87
C LEU A 143 -3.61 14.59 13.21
N ASN A 144 -2.82 15.21 12.32
CA ASN A 144 -2.33 16.57 12.53
C ASN A 144 -3.46 17.59 12.66
N ALA A 145 -4.49 17.49 11.82
CA ALA A 145 -5.66 18.36 11.89
C ALA A 145 -6.42 18.18 13.21
N THR A 146 -6.50 16.95 13.71
CA THR A 146 -7.12 16.61 14.99
C THR A 146 -6.31 17.14 16.18
N ASP A 147 -4.98 17.00 16.13
CA ASP A 147 -4.05 17.52 17.14
C ASP A 147 -4.11 19.05 17.26
N ILE A 148 -4.45 19.74 16.17
CA ILE A 148 -4.68 21.19 16.16
C ILE A 148 -6.10 21.52 16.63
N ALA A 149 -7.12 20.78 16.16
CA ALA A 149 -8.52 21.07 16.44
C ALA A 149 -8.90 20.84 17.91
N GLY A 150 -8.39 19.78 18.55
CA GLY A 150 -8.70 19.41 19.93
C GLY A 150 -8.44 20.55 20.92
N PRO A 151 -7.20 21.07 21.01
CA PRO A 151 -6.87 22.17 21.93
C PRO A 151 -7.71 23.43 21.70
N LEU A 152 -8.11 23.72 20.45
CA LEU A 152 -8.96 24.87 20.16
C LEU A 152 -10.34 24.73 20.81
N VAL A 153 -10.92 23.53 20.79
CA VAL A 153 -12.21 23.23 21.42
C VAL A 153 -12.06 23.25 22.95
N ASP A 154 -11.01 22.63 23.49
CA ASP A 154 -10.73 22.62 24.93
C ASP A 154 -10.57 24.04 25.49
N GLU A 155 -9.90 24.93 24.75
CA GLU A 155 -9.75 26.32 25.14
C GLU A 155 -11.09 27.09 25.10
N ILE A 156 -11.98 26.80 24.14
CA ILE A 156 -13.35 27.38 24.13
C ILE A 156 -14.12 26.92 25.37
N GLU A 157 -14.07 25.62 25.69
CA GLU A 157 -14.77 25.06 26.85
C GLU A 157 -14.25 25.66 28.16
N SER A 158 -12.93 25.63 28.36
CA SER A 158 -12.26 26.13 29.56
C SER A 158 -12.52 27.62 29.80
N SER A 159 -12.36 28.46 28.75
CA SER A 159 -12.61 29.90 28.85
C SER A 159 -14.08 30.24 29.09
N SER A 160 -15.00 29.50 28.46
CA SER A 160 -16.44 29.70 28.65
C SER A 160 -16.89 29.28 30.06
N SER A 161 -16.37 28.16 30.56
CA SER A 161 -16.53 27.69 31.95
C SER A 161 -16.02 28.73 32.96
N ALA A 162 -14.81 29.26 32.75
CA ALA A 162 -14.23 30.26 33.63
C ALA A 162 -15.05 31.56 33.67
N LEU A 163 -15.55 32.01 32.51
CA LEU A 163 -16.44 33.18 32.44
C LEU A 163 -17.77 32.90 33.13
N ALA A 164 -18.39 31.74 32.91
CA ALA A 164 -19.64 31.35 33.55
C ALA A 164 -19.52 31.37 35.09
N ALA A 165 -18.48 30.74 35.64
CA ALA A 165 -18.24 30.73 37.09
C ALA A 165 -18.05 32.14 37.67
N ARG A 166 -17.49 33.09 36.90
CA ARG A 166 -17.36 34.49 37.32
C ARG A 166 -18.68 35.24 37.22
N TRP A 167 -19.51 34.94 36.23
CA TRP A 167 -20.87 35.45 36.14
C TRP A 167 -21.73 34.97 37.30
N ASP A 168 -21.62 33.70 37.72
CA ASP A 168 -22.33 33.17 38.89
C ASP A 168 -21.98 33.97 40.16
N LYS A 169 -20.70 34.30 40.37
CA LYS A 169 -20.27 35.16 41.47
C LYS A 169 -20.86 36.57 41.38
N ALA A 170 -20.96 37.13 40.18
CA ALA A 170 -21.60 38.43 39.96
C ALA A 170 -23.07 38.40 40.35
N PHE A 171 -23.82 37.36 39.94
CA PHE A 171 -25.24 37.19 40.29
C PHE A 171 -25.47 36.87 41.77
N ALA A 172 -24.50 36.24 42.43
CA ALA A 172 -24.51 36.02 43.88
C ALA A 172 -24.14 37.28 44.70
N ASN A 173 -23.95 38.45 44.06
CA ASN A 173 -23.46 39.69 44.67
C ASN A 173 -22.09 39.55 45.36
N GLN A 174 -21.23 38.66 44.86
CA GLN A 174 -19.88 38.40 45.39
C GLN A 174 -18.78 39.08 44.57
N LEU A 175 -19.12 40.05 43.73
CA LEU A 175 -18.19 40.70 42.80
C LEU A 175 -18.23 42.23 42.95
N GLY A 176 -17.06 42.87 42.98
CA GLY A 176 -16.98 44.33 43.03
C GLY A 176 -17.33 45.01 41.71
N VAL A 177 -17.64 46.31 41.73
CA VAL A 177 -17.98 47.08 40.51
C VAL A 177 -16.83 47.11 39.50
N ALA A 178 -15.58 47.17 39.96
CA ALA A 178 -14.40 47.14 39.08
C ALA A 178 -14.24 45.78 38.40
N GLU A 179 -14.35 44.69 39.16
CA GLU A 179 -14.28 43.31 38.66
C GLU A 179 -15.44 42.99 37.71
N PHE A 180 -16.62 43.55 37.93
CA PHE A 180 -17.76 43.43 37.03
C PHE A 180 -17.49 44.08 35.68
N LYS A 181 -16.93 45.30 35.66
CA LYS A 181 -16.56 45.97 34.41
C LYS A 181 -15.53 45.15 33.63
N GLN A 182 -14.53 44.63 34.32
CA GLN A 182 -13.53 43.75 33.71
C GLN A 182 -14.17 42.47 33.16
N LEU A 183 -15.05 41.80 33.92
CA LEU A 183 -15.77 40.62 33.47
C LEU A 183 -16.61 40.90 32.21
N ALA A 184 -17.28 42.06 32.15
CA ALA A 184 -18.07 42.47 31.00
C ALA A 184 -17.18 42.73 29.76
N GLU A 185 -16.04 43.38 29.93
CA GLU A 185 -15.06 43.60 28.84
C GLU A 185 -14.47 42.28 28.34
N GLU A 186 -14.05 41.39 29.23
CA GLU A 186 -13.51 40.06 28.89
C GLU A 186 -14.56 39.18 28.21
N THR A 187 -15.81 39.18 28.71
CA THR A 187 -16.91 38.45 28.07
C THR A 187 -17.17 39.00 26.66
N ARG A 188 -17.13 40.33 26.49
CA ARG A 188 -17.30 40.95 25.17
C ARG A 188 -16.18 40.57 24.21
N ALA A 189 -14.92 40.59 24.66
CA ALA A 189 -13.78 40.16 23.86
C ALA A 189 -13.86 38.66 23.52
N HIS A 190 -14.27 37.83 24.47
CA HIS A 190 -14.46 36.40 24.27
C HIS A 190 -15.48 36.09 23.18
N LEU A 191 -16.65 36.73 23.26
CA LEU A 191 -17.73 36.54 22.29
C LEU A 191 -17.40 37.11 20.90
N LYS A 192 -16.70 38.25 20.84
CA LYS A 192 -16.44 38.95 19.58
C LYS A 192 -15.22 38.39 18.84
N ASP A 193 -14.17 38.06 19.57
CA ASP A 193 -12.84 37.81 19.00
C ASP A 193 -12.44 36.35 19.21
N HIS A 194 -12.44 35.84 20.45
CA HIS A 194 -11.91 34.49 20.74
C HIS A 194 -12.76 33.37 20.17
N ILE A 195 -14.07 33.35 20.41
CA ILE A 195 -14.96 32.29 19.90
C ILE A 195 -14.92 32.25 18.37
N PRO A 196 -15.17 33.34 17.62
CA PRO A 196 -15.16 33.28 16.17
C PRO A 196 -13.79 32.91 15.59
N ALA A 197 -12.69 33.35 16.21
CA ALA A 197 -11.35 32.97 15.76
C ALA A 197 -11.10 31.46 15.92
N LYS A 198 -11.36 30.90 17.11
CA LYS A 198 -11.16 29.48 17.39
C LYS A 198 -12.10 28.60 16.58
N THR A 199 -13.39 28.94 16.49
CA THR A 199 -14.35 28.18 15.68
C THR A 199 -13.97 28.18 14.19
N ARG A 200 -13.52 29.31 13.64
CA ARG A 200 -13.01 29.34 12.25
C ARG A 200 -11.78 28.46 12.07
N ALA A 201 -10.84 28.49 13.03
CA ALA A 201 -9.65 27.65 12.99
C ALA A 201 -10.01 26.16 13.08
N THR A 202 -10.92 25.77 13.98
CA THR A 202 -11.44 24.39 14.07
C THR A 202 -12.14 23.97 12.76
N HIS A 203 -12.98 24.83 12.18
CA HIS A 203 -13.63 24.54 10.90
C HIS A 203 -12.61 24.33 9.76
N ALA A 204 -11.52 25.10 9.75
CA ALA A 204 -10.43 24.89 8.80
C ALA A 204 -9.79 23.51 8.96
N GLN A 205 -9.57 23.04 10.20
CA GLN A 205 -9.07 21.68 10.44
C GLN A 205 -10.07 20.60 10.01
N LEU A 206 -11.36 20.78 10.26
CA LEU A 206 -12.39 19.85 9.75
C LEU A 206 -12.42 19.80 8.22
N THR A 207 -12.17 20.94 7.56
CA THR A 207 -12.05 21.00 6.10
C THR A 207 -10.80 20.25 5.62
N GLU A 208 -9.67 20.38 6.33
CA GLU A 208 -8.45 19.63 6.03
C GLU A 208 -8.66 18.12 6.16
N ILE A 209 -9.38 17.67 7.21
CA ILE A 209 -9.76 16.26 7.39
C ILE A 209 -10.62 15.78 6.21
N MET A 210 -11.60 16.57 5.80
CA MET A 210 -12.48 16.24 4.67
C MET A 210 -11.70 16.16 3.36
N MET A 211 -10.79 17.10 3.11
CA MET A 211 -9.94 17.08 1.92
C MET A 211 -9.01 15.88 1.93
N ALA A 212 -8.46 15.52 3.09
CA ALA A 212 -7.64 14.33 3.25
C ALA A 212 -8.39 13.01 3.04
N GLN A 213 -9.69 13.00 2.69
CA GLN A 213 -10.47 11.81 2.30
C GLN A 213 -10.39 11.51 0.79
N ASP A 214 -9.88 12.43 -0.03
CA ASP A 214 -9.65 12.22 -1.47
C ASP A 214 -8.79 10.99 -1.79
N PHE A 215 -7.95 10.55 -0.85
CA PHE A 215 -7.22 9.28 -0.95
C PHE A 215 -8.15 8.08 -1.15
N GLN A 216 -9.37 8.07 -0.61
CA GLN A 216 -10.26 6.91 -0.72
C GLN A 216 -10.66 6.64 -2.17
N ASP A 217 -10.97 7.69 -2.95
CA ASP A 217 -11.32 7.53 -4.37
C ASP A 217 -10.09 7.05 -5.17
N LEU A 218 -8.95 7.69 -4.97
CA LEU A 218 -7.70 7.34 -5.64
C LEU A 218 -7.25 5.91 -5.31
N THR A 219 -7.29 5.53 -4.03
CA THR A 219 -6.93 4.17 -3.59
C THR A 219 -7.94 3.15 -4.11
N GLY A 220 -9.24 3.45 -4.10
CA GLY A 220 -10.28 2.58 -4.66
C GLY A 220 -10.09 2.31 -6.16
N GLN A 221 -9.74 3.34 -6.94
CA GLN A 221 -9.44 3.19 -8.36
C GLN A 221 -8.19 2.32 -8.60
N VAL A 222 -7.14 2.50 -7.80
CA VAL A 222 -5.90 1.73 -7.92
C VAL A 222 -6.12 0.28 -7.52
N ILE A 223 -6.82 0.02 -6.41
CA ILE A 223 -7.17 -1.34 -5.96
C ILE A 223 -8.00 -2.06 -7.03
N LYS A 224 -9.01 -1.41 -7.63
CA LYS A 224 -9.79 -2.01 -8.72
C LYS A 224 -8.92 -2.47 -9.89
N LYS A 225 -7.91 -1.67 -10.28
CA LYS A 225 -6.97 -2.03 -11.35
C LYS A 225 -6.07 -3.22 -10.95
N VAL A 226 -5.57 -3.22 -9.72
CA VAL A 226 -4.74 -4.33 -9.21
C VAL A 226 -5.56 -5.62 -9.13
N VAL A 227 -6.81 -5.55 -8.69
CA VAL A 227 -7.73 -6.72 -8.66
C VAL A 227 -7.99 -7.23 -10.08
N ALA A 228 -8.27 -6.35 -11.04
CA ALA A 228 -8.47 -6.77 -12.43
C ALA A 228 -7.22 -7.48 -13.00
N LEU A 229 -6.03 -6.95 -12.73
CA LEU A 229 -4.76 -7.56 -13.13
C LEU A 229 -4.54 -8.92 -12.45
N ALA A 230 -4.90 -9.04 -11.17
CA ALA A 230 -4.83 -10.31 -10.45
C ALA A 230 -5.81 -11.37 -11.03
N GLN A 231 -7.00 -10.96 -11.43
CA GLN A 231 -7.99 -11.85 -12.08
C GLN A 231 -7.52 -12.31 -13.47
N GLU A 232 -6.93 -11.42 -14.26
CA GLU A 232 -6.36 -11.77 -15.57
C GLU A 232 -5.19 -12.74 -15.42
N LEU A 233 -4.33 -12.50 -14.43
CA LEU A 233 -3.24 -13.40 -14.05
C LEU A 233 -3.76 -14.78 -13.63
N GLU A 234 -4.77 -14.83 -12.76
CA GLU A 234 -5.38 -16.06 -12.27
C GLU A 234 -5.97 -16.88 -13.43
N ALA A 235 -6.76 -16.24 -14.30
CA ALA A 235 -7.36 -16.89 -15.46
C ALA A 235 -6.30 -17.46 -16.42
N GLY A 236 -5.22 -16.69 -16.65
CA GLY A 236 -4.11 -17.10 -17.48
C GLY A 236 -3.36 -18.33 -16.93
N LEU A 237 -3.03 -18.31 -15.63
CA LEU A 237 -2.37 -19.44 -14.96
C LEU A 237 -3.28 -20.67 -14.87
N MET A 238 -4.58 -20.49 -14.66
CA MET A 238 -5.55 -21.58 -14.63
C MET A 238 -5.69 -22.25 -16.01
N GLY A 239 -5.69 -21.47 -17.09
CA GLY A 239 -5.67 -22.00 -18.46
C GLY A 239 -4.46 -22.90 -18.72
N VAL A 240 -3.26 -22.43 -18.35
CA VAL A 240 -2.01 -23.23 -18.46
C VAL A 240 -2.11 -24.52 -17.64
N LEU A 241 -2.59 -24.44 -16.40
CA LEU A 241 -2.74 -25.60 -15.53
C LEU A 241 -3.69 -26.65 -16.12
N LEU A 242 -4.81 -26.23 -16.70
CA LEU A 242 -5.80 -27.15 -17.28
C LEU A 242 -5.35 -27.86 -18.55
N GLU A 243 -4.45 -27.24 -19.32
CA GLU A 243 -3.90 -27.81 -20.55
C GLU A 243 -2.67 -28.70 -20.31
N VAL A 244 -1.89 -28.41 -19.27
CA VAL A 244 -0.69 -29.19 -18.92
C VAL A 244 -1.03 -30.40 -18.02
N VAL A 245 -2.16 -30.38 -17.30
CA VAL A 245 -2.59 -31.53 -16.48
C VAL A 245 -3.27 -32.60 -17.35
N PRO A 246 -2.75 -33.85 -17.39
CA PRO A 246 -3.36 -34.94 -18.16
C PRO A 246 -4.78 -35.27 -17.67
N GLU A 247 -5.70 -35.58 -18.59
CA GLU A 247 -7.14 -35.79 -18.31
C GLU A 247 -7.42 -36.78 -17.17
N THR A 248 -6.50 -37.73 -16.92
CA THR A 248 -6.58 -38.73 -15.85
C THR A 248 -6.41 -38.18 -14.43
N LYS A 249 -6.00 -36.92 -14.25
CA LYS A 249 -5.84 -36.26 -12.94
C LYS A 249 -6.71 -35.02 -12.74
N ARG A 250 -7.67 -34.72 -13.63
CA ARG A 250 -8.71 -33.72 -13.37
C ARG A 250 -9.67 -34.25 -12.30
N THR A 251 -9.25 -34.18 -11.04
CA THR A 251 -10.14 -34.45 -9.89
C THR A 251 -11.21 -33.36 -9.81
N GLY A 252 -12.36 -33.67 -9.21
CA GLY A 252 -13.49 -32.75 -9.07
C GLY A 252 -13.15 -31.39 -8.42
N GLU A 253 -12.00 -31.29 -7.72
CA GLU A 253 -11.46 -30.03 -7.18
C GLU A 253 -11.04 -29.03 -8.27
N VAL A 254 -10.52 -29.48 -9.41
CA VAL A 254 -10.14 -28.60 -10.53
C VAL A 254 -11.38 -27.99 -11.20
N ALA A 255 -12.50 -28.72 -11.20
CA ALA A 255 -13.79 -28.19 -11.64
C ALA A 255 -14.44 -27.26 -10.60
N SER A 256 -14.10 -27.40 -9.32
CA SER A 256 -14.55 -26.50 -8.25
C SER A 256 -13.81 -25.16 -8.27
N LEU A 257 -12.54 -25.15 -8.68
CA LEU A 257 -11.70 -23.94 -8.83
C LEU A 257 -12.08 -23.08 -10.06
N MET A 258 -12.81 -23.68 -11.00
CA MET A 258 -13.38 -23.00 -12.18
C MET A 258 -14.61 -22.14 -11.86
N ASN A 259 -15.20 -22.32 -10.67
CA ASN A 259 -16.13 -21.35 -10.13
C ASN A 259 -15.30 -20.36 -9.33
N GLY A 260 -15.14 -19.15 -9.84
CA GLY A 260 -14.58 -18.03 -9.07
C GLY A 260 -15.29 -17.87 -7.72
N PRO A 261 -14.78 -17.03 -6.81
CA PRO A 261 -15.31 -16.92 -5.45
C PRO A 261 -16.84 -16.79 -5.51
N VAL A 262 -17.52 -17.75 -4.91
CA VAL A 262 -18.98 -17.72 -4.82
C VAL A 262 -19.29 -16.48 -4.00
N VAL A 263 -19.68 -15.41 -4.67
CA VAL A 263 -20.37 -14.30 -4.04
C VAL A 263 -21.71 -14.90 -3.66
N ASN A 264 -21.78 -15.53 -2.48
CA ASN A 264 -23.05 -15.87 -1.88
C ASN A 264 -23.76 -14.54 -1.67
N ALA A 265 -24.74 -14.25 -2.52
CA ALA A 265 -25.63 -13.12 -2.37
C ALA A 265 -26.68 -13.36 -1.26
N GLU A 266 -26.28 -14.04 -0.19
CA GLU A 266 -27.08 -14.26 1.02
C GLU A 266 -26.12 -14.25 2.22
N GLY A 267 -26.17 -13.17 3.00
CA GLY A 267 -25.47 -13.02 4.26
C GLY A 267 -25.06 -11.60 4.56
#